data_AF-A0A5P6VTB2-F1
#
_entry.id   AF-A0A5P6VTB2-F1
#
_cell.length_a   1.000
_cell.length_b   1.000
_cell.length_c   1.000
_cell.angle_alpha   90.00
_cell.angle_beta   90.00
_cell.angle_gamma   90.00
#
_symmetry.space_group_name_H-M   'P 1'
#
loop_
_entity.id
_entity.type
_entity.pdbx_description
1 polymer ?
#
loop_
_entity_poly.entity_id
_entity_poly.type
_entity_poly.pdbx_seq_one_letter_code
_entity_poly.pdbx_strand_id
1 'polypeptide(L)'
;MLFNIGEKVMREIVFDSDNLIYNRLDLIYIDDVNDTYIIHEGIKYKFQYHIDGAVAEINVWGKYFPQSVFEKFIETIFDAEKNISSIDVRSALNDYHNQLILHGDMMIRLPSSSDELLNRLGSKGKHTLKRKRRILKECFKEFCIKNVDKIEPSDVETYFLWKKCTHGTEYNLSPDEYLKKYHVTNAIKLLGDNELVAILFYCKYKDVVYFENFSYNTEYKKCSPGFLVYSYFLEEMTNDGVKYVFLGKSGLDYKRRFYAEERNCYSGKIYRDSFFDSVKTFFDTNRVKNIVIYGFGVCGKEFLQANKHIGVNIICAIDRALNGDGSVKVISPDDVWPNVDAIIVTMNSYNKDIENILDKKGTKYFYWIDIKQKVLEKMGEKYEENTTS
;
A
#
# COMPACT_ATOMS: atom_id res chain seq x y z
N MET A 1 32.11 41.68 23.99
CA MET A 1 32.37 40.58 23.04
C MET A 1 31.06 39.85 22.80
N LEU A 2 30.39 40.14 21.68
CA LEU A 2 29.30 39.31 21.20
C LEU A 2 29.95 38.05 20.61
N PHE A 3 29.79 36.91 21.30
CA PHE A 3 30.19 35.64 20.72
C PHE A 3 29.27 35.39 19.53
N ASN A 4 29.86 35.47 18.34
CA ASN A 4 29.26 35.03 17.10
C ASN A 4 29.07 33.52 17.25
N ILE A 5 27.88 33.08 17.68
CA ILE A 5 27.51 31.68 17.71
C ILE A 5 27.43 31.27 16.25
N GLY A 6 28.54 30.77 15.72
CA GLY A 6 28.62 30.31 14.33
C GLY A 6 27.46 29.36 14.04
N GLU A 7 26.79 29.58 12.92
CA GLU A 7 25.72 28.70 12.44
C GLU A 7 26.25 27.26 12.44
N LYS A 8 25.80 26.47 13.42
CA LYS A 8 26.15 25.06 13.48
C LYS A 8 25.51 24.41 12.27
N VAL A 9 26.33 24.04 11.29
CA VAL A 9 25.88 23.35 10.07
C VAL A 9 25.10 22.11 10.50
N MET A 10 23.77 22.15 10.33
CA MET A 10 22.91 21.03 10.67
C MET A 10 23.01 19.98 9.57
N ARG A 11 23.25 18.73 9.96
CA ARG A 11 23.25 17.60 9.03
C ARG A 11 21.80 17.25 8.70
N GLU A 12 21.44 17.38 7.43
CA GLU A 12 20.16 16.85 6.92
C GLU A 12 20.32 15.34 6.69
N ILE A 13 19.34 14.56 7.15
CA ILE A 13 19.32 13.12 6.93
C ILE A 13 18.77 12.81 5.54
N VAL A 14 19.31 11.78 4.89
CA VAL A 14 18.83 11.27 3.60
C VAL A 14 18.50 9.80 3.77
N PHE A 15 17.30 9.41 3.38
CA PHE A 15 16.81 8.04 3.44
C PHE A 15 16.91 7.34 2.08
N ASP A 16 17.08 6.02 2.11
CA ASP A 16 17.08 5.17 0.90
C ASP A 16 15.81 5.37 0.05
N SER A 17 14.69 5.70 0.69
CA SER A 17 13.39 5.89 0.06
C SER A 17 13.07 7.34 -0.29
N ASP A 18 13.97 8.31 -0.14
CA ASP A 18 13.66 9.71 -0.45
C ASP A 18 13.32 9.94 -1.94
N ASN A 19 13.95 9.16 -2.83
CA ASN A 19 13.67 9.19 -4.26
C ASN A 19 12.54 8.23 -4.69
N LEU A 20 11.89 7.51 -3.75
CA LEU A 20 10.70 6.72 -4.06
C LEU A 20 9.57 7.66 -4.50
N ILE A 21 8.89 7.37 -5.63
CA ILE A 21 7.86 8.28 -6.16
C ILE A 21 6.76 8.59 -5.14
N TYR A 22 6.34 7.61 -4.34
CA TYR A 22 5.34 7.75 -3.27
C TYR A 22 5.80 8.64 -2.10
N ASN A 23 7.10 8.99 -2.02
CA ASN A 23 7.63 9.99 -1.09
C ASN A 23 7.91 11.34 -1.75
N ARG A 24 7.69 11.47 -3.06
CA ARG A 24 7.91 12.67 -3.85
C ARG A 24 6.58 13.36 -4.13
N LEU A 25 5.94 13.78 -3.05
CA LEU A 25 4.67 14.50 -3.10
C LEU A 25 4.80 15.76 -3.97
N ASP A 26 5.97 16.40 -3.99
CA ASP A 26 6.28 17.55 -4.84
C ASP A 26 6.24 17.26 -6.35
N LEU A 27 6.37 15.99 -6.74
CA LEU A 27 6.22 15.56 -8.14
C LEU A 27 4.77 15.13 -8.44
N ILE A 28 4.04 14.63 -7.45
CA ILE A 28 2.67 14.14 -7.59
C ILE A 28 1.68 15.31 -7.55
N TYR A 29 1.86 16.24 -6.62
CA TYR A 29 1.00 17.37 -6.31
C TYR A 29 1.76 18.68 -6.58
N ILE A 30 1.97 19.00 -7.85
CA ILE A 30 2.73 20.17 -8.28
C ILE A 30 2.13 21.44 -7.65
N ASP A 31 2.96 22.19 -6.91
CA ASP A 31 2.61 23.43 -6.20
C ASP A 31 1.58 23.28 -5.05
N ASP A 32 1.27 22.05 -4.63
CA ASP A 32 0.28 21.77 -3.57
C ASP A 32 0.84 20.82 -2.50
N VAL A 33 2.01 21.18 -1.97
CA VAL A 33 2.72 20.41 -0.94
C VAL A 33 3.26 21.35 0.13
N ASN A 34 3.10 20.93 1.38
CA ASN A 34 3.67 21.60 2.53
C ASN A 34 4.98 20.91 2.93
N ASP A 35 6.07 21.67 2.94
CA ASP A 35 7.36 21.22 3.51
C ASP A 35 7.42 21.60 5.00
N THR A 36 7.87 20.67 5.84
CA THR A 36 8.18 20.95 7.25
C THR A 36 9.47 20.29 7.70
N TYR A 37 10.05 20.80 8.77
CA TYR A 37 11.33 20.35 9.30
C TYR A 37 11.26 20.18 10.81
N ILE A 38 11.72 19.02 11.28
CA ILE A 38 11.89 18.75 12.71
C ILE A 38 13.39 18.64 13.01
N ILE A 39 13.87 19.39 14.00
CA ILE A 39 15.26 19.34 14.45
C ILE A 39 15.30 18.50 15.73
N HIS A 40 16.11 17.44 15.73
CA HIS A 40 16.31 16.58 16.89
C HIS A 40 17.78 16.20 17.00
N GLU A 41 18.37 16.49 18.16
CA GLU A 41 19.79 16.22 18.44
C GLU A 41 20.77 16.81 17.40
N GLY A 42 20.42 17.97 16.81
CA GLY A 42 21.23 18.64 15.80
C GLY A 42 21.16 18.01 14.40
N ILE A 43 20.26 17.03 14.21
CA ILE A 43 19.90 16.46 12.90
C ILE A 43 18.61 17.11 12.44
N LYS A 44 18.56 17.50 11.18
CA LYS A 44 17.39 18.09 10.52
C LYS A 44 16.68 17.01 9.70
N TYR A 45 15.41 16.77 10.01
CA TYR A 45 14.54 15.81 9.32
C TYR A 45 13.55 16.58 8.45
N LYS A 46 13.55 16.30 7.14
CA LYS A 46 12.61 16.90 6.18
C LYS A 46 11.37 16.01 6.04
N PHE A 47 10.21 16.62 6.10
CA PHE A 47 8.93 15.98 5.82
C PHE A 47 8.14 16.79 4.79
N GLN A 48 7.25 16.10 4.08
CA GLN A 48 6.28 16.67 3.17
C GLN A 48 4.91 16.09 3.47
N TYR A 49 3.89 16.93 3.33
CA TYR A 49 2.50 16.49 3.36
C TYR A 49 1.66 17.25 2.34
N HIS A 50 0.63 16.57 1.83
CA HIS A 50 -0.39 17.13 0.94
C HIS A 50 -1.75 16.96 1.61
N ILE A 51 -2.68 17.91 1.42
CA ILE A 51 -4.02 17.86 2.01
C ILE A 51 -5.03 17.60 0.90
N ASP A 52 -5.72 16.47 0.99
CA ASP A 52 -6.85 16.11 0.13
C ASP A 52 -8.12 16.06 0.97
N GLY A 53 -8.90 17.14 0.91
CA GLY A 53 -10.10 17.32 1.73
C GLY A 53 -9.80 17.29 3.22
N ALA A 54 -10.26 16.24 3.90
CA ALA A 54 -10.11 16.04 5.34
C ALA A 54 -8.94 15.10 5.73
N VAL A 55 -8.10 14.73 4.76
CA VAL A 55 -7.01 13.77 4.95
C VAL A 55 -5.70 14.42 4.53
N ALA A 56 -4.64 14.26 5.34
CA ALA A 56 -3.29 14.58 4.91
C ALA A 56 -2.53 13.31 4.48
N GLU A 57 -1.87 13.31 3.32
CA GLU A 57 -0.95 12.27 2.89
C GLU A 57 0.50 12.70 3.22
N ILE A 58 1.33 11.79 3.75
CA ILE A 58 2.69 12.10 4.24
C ILE A 58 3.79 11.24 3.58
N ASN A 59 4.99 11.81 3.40
CA ASN A 59 6.10 11.20 2.67
C ASN A 59 7.03 10.27 3.49
N VAL A 60 6.47 9.30 4.19
CA VAL A 60 7.21 8.49 5.19
C VAL A 60 7.50 7.05 4.79
N TRP A 61 7.18 6.64 3.56
CA TRP A 61 7.34 5.25 3.11
C TRP A 61 8.78 4.78 3.26
N GLY A 62 9.00 3.71 4.02
CA GLY A 62 10.31 3.09 4.22
C GLY A 62 11.30 3.92 5.04
N LYS A 63 10.85 5.01 5.68
CA LYS A 63 11.69 5.89 6.51
C LYS A 63 11.50 5.54 7.98
N TYR A 64 12.61 5.51 8.71
CA TYR A 64 12.64 5.32 10.16
C TYR A 64 13.13 6.60 10.84
N PHE A 65 12.34 7.11 11.76
CA PHE A 65 12.65 8.30 12.54
C PHE A 65 12.79 7.94 14.02
N PRO A 66 13.53 8.74 14.82
CA PRO A 66 13.31 8.73 16.27
C PRO A 66 11.81 8.93 16.55
N GLN A 67 11.24 8.14 17.45
CA GLN A 67 9.78 8.13 17.66
C GLN A 67 9.24 9.53 17.99
N SER A 68 9.95 10.30 18.81
CA SER A 68 9.58 11.68 19.14
C SER A 68 9.59 12.63 17.93
N VAL A 69 10.41 12.35 16.91
CA VAL A 69 10.42 13.14 15.66
C VAL A 69 9.19 12.84 14.83
N PHE A 70 8.82 11.57 14.70
CA PHE A 70 7.62 11.15 13.98
C PHE A 70 6.35 11.68 14.66
N GLU A 71 6.23 11.50 15.98
CA GLU A 71 5.11 12.03 16.77
C GLU A 71 5.01 13.55 16.64
N LYS A 72 6.15 14.26 16.75
CA LYS A 72 6.14 15.71 16.61
C LYS A 72 5.70 16.18 15.23
N PHE A 73 6.06 15.45 14.17
CA PHE A 73 5.60 15.75 12.82
C PHE A 73 4.08 15.57 12.69
N ILE A 74 3.53 14.46 13.20
CA ILE A 74 2.09 14.20 13.22
C ILE A 74 1.32 15.30 13.98
N GLU A 75 1.79 15.66 15.19
CA GLU A 75 1.24 16.77 15.96
C GLU A 75 1.28 18.10 15.20
N THR A 76 2.38 18.37 14.51
CA THR A 76 2.56 19.62 13.74
C THR A 76 1.51 19.76 12.64
N ILE A 77 1.22 18.67 11.91
CA ILE A 77 0.15 18.68 10.89
C ILE A 77 -1.19 18.93 11.57
N PHE A 78 -1.51 18.20 12.63
CA PHE A 78 -2.78 18.39 13.35
C PHE A 78 -2.90 19.78 14.02
N ASP A 79 -1.79 20.41 14.35
CA ASP A 79 -1.79 21.77 14.89
C ASP A 79 -2.02 22.83 13.81
N ALA A 80 -1.39 22.67 12.64
CA ALA A 80 -1.56 23.57 11.51
C ALA A 80 -2.93 23.43 10.85
N GLU A 81 -3.38 22.19 10.62
CA GLU A 81 -4.52 21.88 9.75
C GLU A 81 -5.76 21.48 10.54
N LYS A 82 -6.45 22.44 11.15
CA LYS A 82 -7.60 22.16 12.04
C LYS A 82 -8.76 21.41 11.37
N ASN A 83 -8.85 21.43 10.04
CA ASN A 83 -9.93 20.83 9.25
C ASN A 83 -9.66 19.40 8.78
N ILE A 84 -8.46 18.85 9.00
CA ILE A 84 -8.22 17.43 8.70
C ILE A 84 -8.64 16.57 9.90
N SER A 85 -9.27 15.44 9.66
CA SER A 85 -9.58 14.44 10.70
C SER A 85 -8.52 13.36 10.80
N SER A 86 -7.77 13.13 9.73
CA SER A 86 -6.82 12.02 9.67
C SER A 86 -5.60 12.29 8.80
N ILE A 87 -4.57 11.48 9.03
CA ILE A 87 -3.32 11.46 8.26
C ILE A 87 -3.17 10.03 7.69
N ASP A 88 -3.10 9.90 6.37
CA ASP A 88 -2.84 8.65 5.66
C ASP A 88 -1.33 8.34 5.71
N VAL A 89 -1.00 7.17 6.23
CA VAL A 89 0.37 6.70 6.42
C VAL A 89 0.56 5.43 5.61
N ARG A 90 1.59 5.41 4.75
CA ARG A 90 1.94 4.26 3.92
C ARG A 90 3.35 3.78 4.22
N SER A 91 3.45 2.53 4.68
CA SER A 91 4.69 1.78 4.92
C SER A 91 5.73 2.54 5.74
N ALA A 92 5.31 3.29 6.76
CA ALA A 92 6.23 3.94 7.70
C ALA A 92 6.95 2.90 8.55
N LEU A 93 8.18 3.18 9.00
CA LEU A 93 8.88 2.30 9.96
C LEU A 93 8.59 2.69 11.42
N ASN A 94 7.70 3.66 11.63
CA ASN A 94 7.20 4.11 12.91
C ASN A 94 5.70 3.80 13.01
N ASP A 95 5.24 3.46 14.21
CA ASP A 95 3.82 3.44 14.55
C ASP A 95 3.46 4.75 15.27
N TYR A 96 2.17 5.07 15.35
CA TYR A 96 1.67 6.19 16.13
C TYR A 96 0.58 5.69 17.08
N HIS A 97 0.95 5.52 18.35
CA HIS A 97 0.04 5.10 19.44
C HIS A 97 -0.87 3.92 19.09
N ASN A 98 -0.36 2.92 18.37
CA ASN A 98 -1.13 1.77 17.91
C ASN A 98 -2.35 2.18 17.07
N GLN A 99 -2.24 3.17 16.19
CA GLN A 99 -3.29 3.49 15.22
C GLN A 99 -3.06 2.81 13.86
N LEU A 100 -1.83 2.38 13.58
CA LEU A 100 -1.47 1.80 12.29
C LEU A 100 -1.44 0.27 12.33
N ILE A 101 -1.55 -0.34 11.14
CA ILE A 101 -1.53 -1.78 10.93
C ILE A 101 -0.13 -2.21 10.52
N LEU A 102 0.44 -3.15 11.28
CA LEU A 102 1.71 -3.78 10.96
C LEU A 102 1.56 -4.70 9.73
N HIS A 103 2.46 -4.55 8.76
CA HIS A 103 2.62 -5.50 7.66
C HIS A 103 4.08 -5.57 7.20
N GLY A 104 4.38 -6.52 6.31
CA GLY A 104 5.67 -6.59 5.65
C GLY A 104 5.69 -5.74 4.37
N ASP A 105 6.77 -5.02 4.16
CA ASP A 105 7.15 -4.38 2.89
C ASP A 105 8.49 -4.96 2.42
N MET A 106 8.68 -5.10 1.11
CA MET A 106 9.90 -5.69 0.58
C MET A 106 10.66 -4.73 -0.32
N MET A 107 11.99 -4.79 -0.21
CA MET A 107 12.90 -3.99 -1.00
C MET A 107 14.11 -4.81 -1.42
N ILE A 108 14.64 -4.55 -2.61
CA ILE A 108 15.91 -5.09 -3.07
C ILE A 108 16.92 -3.96 -3.16
N ARG A 109 18.07 -4.13 -2.50
CA ARG A 109 19.27 -3.33 -2.74
C ARG A 109 19.99 -3.91 -3.95
N LEU A 110 19.98 -3.22 -5.08
CA LEU A 110 20.61 -3.73 -6.29
C LEU A 110 22.15 -3.69 -6.16
N PRO A 111 22.85 -4.70 -6.71
CA PRO A 111 24.31 -4.71 -6.73
C PRO A 111 24.85 -3.75 -7.81
N SER A 112 26.17 -3.70 -7.96
CA SER A 112 26.81 -2.85 -8.97
C SER A 112 26.81 -3.45 -10.38
N SER A 113 26.50 -4.75 -10.51
CA SER A 113 26.53 -5.46 -11.80
C SER A 113 25.48 -6.56 -11.92
N SER A 114 25.05 -6.83 -13.15
CA SER A 114 24.12 -7.92 -13.46
C SER A 114 24.65 -9.31 -13.06
N ASP A 115 25.97 -9.53 -13.13
CA ASP A 115 26.58 -10.79 -12.69
C ASP A 115 26.43 -11.00 -11.18
N GLU A 116 26.68 -9.96 -10.38
CA GLU A 116 26.43 -10.00 -8.93
C GLU A 116 24.96 -10.28 -8.62
N LEU A 117 24.04 -9.65 -9.35
CA LEU A 117 22.60 -9.87 -9.19
C LEU A 117 22.23 -11.33 -9.46
N LEU A 118 22.64 -11.88 -10.60
CA LEU A 118 22.37 -13.26 -10.97
C LEU A 118 23.05 -14.24 -10.01
N ASN A 119 24.17 -13.87 -9.39
CA ASN A 119 24.84 -14.66 -8.36
C ASN A 119 24.04 -14.78 -7.05
N ARG A 120 23.09 -13.88 -6.78
CA ARG A 120 22.14 -14.01 -5.66
C ARG A 120 21.13 -15.14 -5.86
N LEU A 121 20.94 -15.60 -7.10
CA LEU A 121 20.18 -16.82 -7.34
C LEU A 121 21.05 -18.03 -6.98
N GLY A 122 20.54 -18.91 -6.10
CA GLY A 122 21.15 -20.22 -5.89
C GLY A 122 21.20 -21.05 -7.19
N SER A 123 22.01 -22.11 -7.22
CA SER A 123 22.25 -22.93 -8.42
C SER A 123 20.97 -23.41 -9.10
N LYS A 124 19.96 -23.80 -8.30
CA LYS A 124 18.62 -24.18 -8.79
C LYS A 124 17.89 -23.02 -9.49
N GLY A 125 18.00 -21.80 -8.94
CA GLY A 125 17.42 -20.58 -9.52
C GLY A 125 18.04 -20.23 -10.86
N LYS A 126 19.38 -20.22 -10.93
CA LYS A 126 20.14 -20.00 -12.19
C LYS A 126 19.77 -21.02 -13.26
N HIS A 127 19.77 -22.31 -12.92
CA HIS A 127 19.36 -23.36 -13.84
C HIS A 127 17.91 -23.19 -14.31
N THR A 128 17.00 -22.81 -13.41
CA THR A 128 15.60 -22.52 -13.75
C THR A 128 15.50 -21.36 -14.73
N LEU A 129 16.20 -20.24 -14.49
CA LEU A 129 16.20 -19.09 -15.39
C LEU A 129 16.71 -19.47 -16.79
N LYS A 130 17.85 -20.17 -16.87
CA LYS A 130 18.41 -20.66 -18.14
C LYS A 130 17.44 -21.60 -18.87
N ARG A 131 16.82 -22.53 -18.15
CA ARG A 131 15.82 -23.45 -18.70
C ARG A 131 14.59 -22.70 -19.23
N LYS A 132 14.09 -21.69 -18.51
CA LYS A 132 12.91 -20.93 -18.92
C LYS A 132 13.19 -20.04 -20.14
N ARG A 133 14.38 -19.43 -20.22
CA ARG A 133 14.83 -18.74 -21.45
C ARG A 133 14.91 -19.70 -22.65
N ARG A 134 15.36 -20.95 -22.45
CA ARG A 134 15.34 -21.98 -23.51
C ARG A 134 13.92 -22.36 -23.94
N ILE A 135 13.03 -22.63 -22.98
CA ILE A 135 11.63 -22.96 -23.30
C ILE A 135 10.97 -21.81 -24.06
N LEU A 136 11.24 -20.55 -23.69
CA LEU A 136 10.72 -19.41 -24.42
C LEU A 136 11.16 -19.39 -25.89
N LYS A 137 12.43 -19.75 -26.19
CA LYS A 137 12.94 -19.94 -27.56
C LYS A 137 12.30 -21.10 -28.33
N GLU A 138 11.70 -22.05 -27.62
CA GLU A 138 10.93 -23.14 -28.23
C GLU A 138 9.47 -22.73 -28.43
N CYS A 139 8.96 -21.82 -27.57
CA CYS A 139 7.60 -21.26 -27.66
C CYS A 139 7.45 -20.30 -28.87
N PHE A 140 8.51 -19.58 -29.25
CA PHE A 140 8.48 -18.53 -30.29
C PHE A 140 9.67 -18.64 -31.25
N LYS A 141 9.47 -18.25 -32.52
CA LYS A 141 10.60 -18.17 -33.48
C LYS A 141 11.55 -17.05 -33.10
N GLU A 142 10.97 -15.90 -32.73
CA GLU A 142 11.68 -14.74 -32.25
C GLU A 142 11.03 -14.22 -30.97
N PHE A 143 11.84 -13.77 -30.02
CA PHE A 143 11.33 -13.05 -28.87
C PHE A 143 12.27 -11.91 -28.51
N CYS A 144 11.72 -10.85 -27.92
CA CYS A 144 12.50 -9.74 -27.39
C CYS A 144 11.88 -9.22 -26.10
N ILE A 145 12.73 -8.69 -25.21
CA ILE A 145 12.27 -7.94 -24.05
C ILE A 145 12.67 -6.48 -24.28
N LYS A 146 11.72 -5.57 -24.10
CA LYS A 146 11.91 -4.13 -24.33
C LYS A 146 11.54 -3.36 -23.08
N ASN A 147 12.39 -2.41 -22.72
CA ASN A 147 12.06 -1.35 -21.77
C ASN A 147 11.47 -0.16 -22.55
N VAL A 148 10.32 0.35 -22.14
CA VAL A 148 9.64 1.47 -22.77
C VAL A 148 9.23 2.52 -21.74
N ASP A 149 9.37 3.79 -22.10
CA ASP A 149 8.87 4.96 -21.37
C ASP A 149 7.50 5.41 -21.89
N LYS A 150 7.23 5.22 -23.19
CA LYS A 150 5.91 5.40 -23.78
C LYS A 150 5.11 4.09 -23.74
N ILE A 151 4.09 4.07 -22.88
CA ILE A 151 3.17 2.94 -22.72
C ILE A 151 1.94 3.19 -23.60
N GLU A 152 1.60 2.25 -24.48
CA GLU A 152 0.44 2.40 -25.35
C GLU A 152 -0.82 1.96 -24.60
N PRO A 153 -1.97 2.64 -24.77
CA PRO A 153 -3.20 2.30 -24.05
C PRO A 153 -3.62 0.83 -24.20
N SER A 154 -3.40 0.25 -25.39
CA SER A 154 -3.70 -1.16 -25.69
C SER A 154 -2.86 -2.15 -24.86
N ASP A 155 -1.66 -1.78 -24.40
CA ASP A 155 -0.87 -2.60 -23.49
C ASP A 155 -1.52 -2.68 -22.10
N VAL A 156 -2.07 -1.55 -21.63
CA VAL A 156 -2.73 -1.44 -20.32
C VAL A 156 -4.07 -2.19 -20.35
N GLU A 157 -4.82 -2.08 -21.44
CA GLU A 157 -6.04 -2.87 -21.67
C GLU A 157 -5.75 -4.38 -21.66
N THR A 158 -4.69 -4.79 -22.38
CA THR A 158 -4.24 -6.19 -22.37
C THR A 158 -3.85 -6.65 -20.96
N TYR A 159 -3.15 -5.80 -20.21
CA TYR A 159 -2.83 -6.05 -18.81
C TYR A 159 -4.08 -6.22 -17.94
N PHE A 160 -5.11 -5.38 -18.09
CA PHE A 160 -6.38 -5.49 -17.37
C PHE A 160 -7.09 -6.81 -17.68
N LEU A 161 -7.16 -7.19 -18.96
CA LEU A 161 -7.75 -8.46 -19.38
C LEU A 161 -7.06 -9.64 -18.69
N TRP A 162 -5.73 -9.66 -18.67
CA TRP A 162 -4.98 -10.71 -17.99
C TRP A 162 -5.17 -10.69 -16.48
N LYS A 163 -5.25 -9.52 -15.84
CA LYS A 163 -5.52 -9.40 -14.40
C LYS A 163 -6.90 -9.90 -14.02
N LYS A 164 -7.93 -9.58 -14.80
CA LYS A 164 -9.27 -10.13 -14.65
C LYS A 164 -9.27 -11.65 -14.78
N CYS A 165 -8.60 -12.19 -15.80
CA CYS A 165 -8.54 -13.65 -16.03
C CYS A 165 -7.81 -14.40 -14.91
N THR A 166 -6.75 -13.82 -14.34
CA THR A 166 -5.86 -14.50 -13.39
C THR A 166 -6.22 -14.29 -11.93
N HIS A 167 -6.75 -13.12 -11.58
CA HIS A 167 -7.00 -12.70 -10.19
C HIS A 167 -8.43 -12.22 -9.96
N GLY A 168 -9.28 -12.20 -10.99
CA GLY A 168 -10.62 -11.62 -10.90
C GLY A 168 -10.62 -10.11 -10.66
N THR A 169 -9.46 -9.45 -10.86
CA THR A 169 -9.31 -8.02 -10.60
C THR A 169 -9.87 -7.20 -11.76
N GLU A 170 -10.83 -6.33 -11.45
CA GLU A 170 -11.34 -5.31 -12.35
C GLU A 170 -10.94 -3.94 -11.81
N TYR A 171 -10.14 -3.20 -12.57
CA TYR A 171 -9.62 -1.90 -12.12
C TYR A 171 -10.67 -0.79 -12.20
N ASN A 172 -11.63 -0.90 -13.14
CA ASN A 172 -12.63 0.14 -13.41
C ASN A 172 -12.00 1.53 -13.68
N LEU A 173 -10.86 1.53 -14.38
CA LEU A 173 -10.12 2.72 -14.79
C LEU A 173 -9.83 2.61 -16.28
N SER A 174 -9.77 3.76 -16.96
CA SER A 174 -9.13 3.84 -18.27
C SER A 174 -7.61 3.63 -18.15
N PRO A 175 -6.92 3.29 -19.27
CA PRO A 175 -5.46 3.22 -19.30
C PRO A 175 -4.76 4.45 -18.70
N ASP A 176 -5.17 5.66 -19.08
CA ASP A 176 -4.54 6.90 -18.63
C ASP A 176 -4.77 7.15 -17.13
N GLU A 177 -5.98 6.89 -16.63
CA GLU A 177 -6.29 6.99 -15.20
C GLU A 177 -5.46 6.00 -14.38
N TYR A 178 -5.24 4.79 -14.88
CA TYR A 178 -4.40 3.79 -14.21
C TYR A 178 -2.93 4.23 -14.16
N LEU A 179 -2.36 4.64 -15.30
CA LEU A 179 -0.97 5.10 -15.35
C LEU A 179 -0.76 6.30 -14.42
N LYS A 180 -1.72 7.24 -14.37
CA LYS A 180 -1.68 8.39 -13.46
C LYS A 180 -1.82 7.98 -12.00
N LYS A 181 -2.83 7.18 -11.65
CA LYS A 181 -3.14 6.76 -10.27
C LYS A 181 -1.99 5.98 -9.63
N TYR A 182 -1.30 5.14 -10.40
CA TYR A 182 -0.19 4.31 -9.92
C TYR A 182 1.18 4.88 -10.33
N HIS A 183 1.23 6.15 -10.77
CA HIS A 183 2.43 6.88 -11.16
C HIS A 183 3.36 6.11 -12.11
N VAL A 184 2.80 5.24 -12.96
CA VAL A 184 3.57 4.35 -13.83
C VAL A 184 4.30 5.19 -14.87
N THR A 185 5.64 5.16 -14.84
CA THR A 185 6.47 5.91 -15.78
C THR A 185 7.03 5.04 -16.89
N ASN A 186 7.11 3.72 -16.67
CA ASN A 186 7.78 2.81 -17.57
C ASN A 186 7.14 1.41 -17.57
N ALA A 187 7.40 0.66 -18.65
CA ALA A 187 7.02 -0.73 -18.74
C ALA A 187 8.15 -1.60 -19.33
N ILE A 188 8.20 -2.85 -18.89
CA ILE A 188 8.97 -3.90 -19.57
C ILE A 188 8.00 -4.84 -20.25
N LYS A 189 8.18 -4.99 -21.56
CA LYS A 189 7.38 -5.84 -22.44
C LYS A 189 8.19 -7.05 -22.86
N LEU A 190 7.64 -8.25 -22.69
CA LEU A 190 8.13 -9.44 -23.35
C LEU A 190 7.24 -9.71 -24.58
N LEU A 191 7.86 -9.67 -25.76
CA LEU A 191 7.22 -9.95 -27.04
C LEU A 191 7.71 -11.29 -27.59
N GLY A 192 6.80 -12.11 -28.11
CA GLY A 192 7.09 -13.36 -28.82
C GLY A 192 6.38 -13.35 -30.17
N ASP A 193 7.12 -13.50 -31.28
CA ASP A 193 6.60 -13.39 -32.64
C ASP A 193 5.75 -12.10 -32.88
N ASN A 194 6.19 -10.99 -32.27
CA ASN A 194 5.53 -9.67 -32.21
C ASN A 194 4.25 -9.58 -31.36
N GLU A 195 3.84 -10.65 -30.67
CA GLU A 195 2.73 -10.64 -29.74
C GLU A 195 3.17 -10.31 -28.31
N LEU A 196 2.36 -9.58 -27.56
CA LEU A 196 2.63 -9.30 -26.14
C LEU A 196 2.39 -10.55 -25.28
N VAL A 197 3.45 -11.05 -24.65
CA VAL A 197 3.44 -12.26 -23.83
C VAL A 197 3.36 -11.92 -22.34
N ALA A 198 4.06 -10.87 -21.93
CA ALA A 198 4.02 -10.35 -20.57
C ALA A 198 4.37 -8.87 -20.51
N ILE A 199 3.85 -8.20 -19.49
CA ILE A 199 4.13 -6.80 -19.23
C ILE A 199 4.30 -6.57 -17.72
N LEU A 200 5.26 -5.70 -17.38
CA LEU A 200 5.55 -5.23 -16.03
C LEU A 200 5.55 -3.72 -16.05
N PHE A 201 4.78 -3.11 -15.16
CA PHE A 201 4.73 -1.68 -14.91
C PHE A 201 5.57 -1.33 -13.70
N TYR A 202 6.27 -0.21 -13.78
CA TYR A 202 7.04 0.34 -12.68
C TYR A 202 7.12 1.86 -12.80
N CYS A 203 7.48 2.49 -11.69
CA CYS A 203 7.76 3.91 -11.62
C CYS A 203 9.22 4.10 -11.20
N LYS A 204 9.93 5.00 -11.89
CA LYS A 204 11.37 5.25 -11.67
C LYS A 204 11.60 6.72 -11.43
N TYR A 205 12.34 7.03 -10.38
CA TYR A 205 12.84 8.36 -10.14
C TYR A 205 14.28 8.31 -9.62
N LYS A 206 15.20 8.89 -10.41
CA LYS A 206 16.65 8.82 -10.20
C LYS A 206 17.11 7.36 -10.00
N ASP A 207 17.73 7.06 -8.85
CA ASP A 207 18.31 5.78 -8.47
C ASP A 207 17.37 4.88 -7.67
N VAL A 208 16.06 5.20 -7.64
CA VAL A 208 15.03 4.42 -6.94
C VAL A 208 13.89 4.07 -7.88
N VAL A 209 13.42 2.83 -7.74
CA VAL A 209 12.30 2.27 -8.51
C VAL A 209 11.29 1.66 -7.56
N TYR A 210 10.01 1.77 -7.90
CA TYR A 210 8.97 0.95 -7.32
C TYR A 210 8.32 0.07 -8.37
N PHE A 211 8.30 -1.23 -8.06
CA PHE A 211 7.66 -2.25 -8.86
C PHE A 211 6.15 -2.17 -8.62
N GLU A 212 5.40 -1.68 -9.61
CA GLU A 212 3.95 -1.53 -9.48
C GLU A 212 3.26 -2.88 -9.60
N ASN A 213 3.29 -3.45 -10.81
CA ASN A 213 2.61 -4.71 -11.05
C ASN A 213 3.06 -5.37 -12.35
N PHE A 214 2.69 -6.63 -12.53
CA PHE A 214 2.91 -7.33 -13.78
C PHE A 214 1.77 -8.30 -14.08
N SER A 215 1.62 -8.64 -15.37
CA SER A 215 0.69 -9.65 -15.83
C SER A 215 1.23 -10.32 -17.09
N TYR A 216 0.61 -11.44 -17.49
CA TYR A 216 1.06 -12.21 -18.64
C TYR A 216 -0.07 -13.03 -19.26
N ASN A 217 0.09 -13.36 -20.55
CA ASN A 217 -0.82 -14.28 -21.23
C ASN A 217 -0.66 -15.69 -20.65
N THR A 218 -1.74 -16.19 -20.06
CA THR A 218 -1.78 -17.49 -19.38
C THR A 218 -1.56 -18.70 -20.29
N GLU A 219 -1.75 -18.56 -21.60
CA GLU A 219 -1.43 -19.59 -22.60
C GLU A 219 0.06 -19.96 -22.54
N TYR A 220 0.91 -18.96 -22.28
CA TYR A 220 2.36 -19.11 -22.19
C TYR A 220 2.88 -19.39 -20.77
N LYS A 221 2.01 -19.71 -19.80
CA LYS A 221 2.41 -19.95 -18.39
C LYS A 221 3.54 -20.97 -18.23
N LYS A 222 3.64 -21.95 -19.14
CA LYS A 222 4.71 -22.96 -19.17
C LYS A 222 6.11 -22.36 -19.38
N CYS A 223 6.21 -21.28 -20.17
CA CYS A 223 7.44 -20.54 -20.42
C CYS A 223 7.80 -19.62 -19.20
N SER A 224 6.92 -19.52 -18.19
CA SER A 224 7.02 -18.68 -16.98
C SER A 224 7.32 -17.20 -17.26
N PRO A 225 6.47 -16.51 -18.04
CA PRO A 225 6.75 -15.15 -18.52
C PRO A 225 7.02 -14.15 -17.40
N GLY A 226 6.24 -14.21 -16.32
CA GLY A 226 6.42 -13.34 -15.15
C GLY A 226 7.81 -13.43 -14.51
N PHE A 227 8.38 -14.64 -14.40
CA PHE A 227 9.72 -14.79 -13.84
C PHE A 227 10.81 -14.25 -14.79
N LEU A 228 10.62 -14.40 -16.10
CA LEU A 228 11.56 -13.89 -17.10
C LEU A 228 11.56 -12.37 -17.14
N VAL A 229 10.38 -11.75 -17.19
CA VAL A 229 10.22 -10.29 -17.16
C VAL A 229 10.73 -9.70 -15.85
N TYR A 230 10.45 -10.32 -14.70
CA TYR A 230 10.97 -9.86 -13.41
C TYR A 230 12.50 -9.96 -13.32
N SER A 231 13.11 -11.04 -13.83
CA SER A 231 14.57 -11.17 -13.83
C SER A 231 15.22 -10.13 -14.74
N TYR A 232 14.67 -9.96 -15.94
CA TYR A 232 15.13 -8.95 -16.89
C TYR A 232 15.01 -7.53 -16.30
N PHE A 233 13.89 -7.23 -15.65
CA PHE A 233 13.69 -5.96 -14.95
C PHE A 233 14.80 -5.66 -13.95
N LEU A 234 15.17 -6.62 -13.10
CA LEU A 234 16.24 -6.38 -12.13
C LEU A 234 17.60 -6.24 -12.81
N GLU A 235 17.89 -7.01 -13.86
CA GLU A 235 19.11 -6.88 -14.68
C GLU A 235 19.18 -5.47 -15.31
N GLU A 236 18.11 -5.01 -15.94
CA GLU A 236 18.00 -3.67 -16.54
C GLU A 236 18.20 -2.56 -15.51
N MET A 237 17.49 -2.62 -14.38
CA MET A 237 17.62 -1.60 -13.32
C MET A 237 19.04 -1.58 -12.73
N THR A 238 19.69 -2.74 -12.64
CA THR A 238 21.10 -2.83 -12.20
C THR A 238 22.04 -2.15 -13.21
N ASN A 239 21.84 -2.39 -14.50
CA ASN A 239 22.65 -1.76 -15.55
C ASN A 239 22.41 -0.25 -15.63
N ASP A 240 21.21 0.21 -15.31
CA ASP A 240 20.82 1.62 -15.21
C ASP A 240 21.37 2.34 -13.97
N GLY A 241 22.07 1.63 -13.08
CA GLY A 241 22.61 2.20 -11.84
C GLY A 241 21.54 2.50 -10.77
N VAL A 242 20.36 1.88 -10.85
CA VAL A 242 19.35 1.95 -9.78
C VAL A 242 19.92 1.27 -8.54
N LYS A 243 19.75 1.89 -7.37
CA LYS A 243 20.22 1.36 -6.08
C LYS A 243 19.15 0.57 -5.35
N TYR A 244 17.90 1.03 -5.41
CA TYR A 244 16.80 0.45 -4.62
C TYR A 244 15.59 0.16 -5.50
N VAL A 245 15.06 -1.06 -5.34
CA VAL A 245 13.80 -1.49 -5.93
C VAL A 245 12.83 -1.84 -4.80
N PHE A 246 11.79 -1.03 -4.62
CA PHE A 246 10.69 -1.31 -3.71
C PHE A 246 9.69 -2.24 -4.40
N LEU A 247 9.27 -3.29 -3.70
CA LEU A 247 8.37 -4.31 -4.22
C LEU A 247 6.97 -4.24 -3.60
N GLY A 248 6.75 -3.34 -2.64
CA GLY A 248 5.50 -3.25 -1.90
C GLY A 248 5.29 -4.45 -0.96
N LYS A 249 4.01 -4.66 -0.61
CA LYS A 249 3.56 -5.66 0.38
C LYS A 249 4.18 -7.05 0.21
N SER A 250 4.52 -7.68 1.34
CA SER A 250 5.03 -9.04 1.43
C SER A 250 3.99 -10.14 1.21
N GLY A 251 4.45 -11.40 1.23
CA GLY A 251 3.58 -12.58 1.08
C GLY A 251 3.56 -13.25 -0.30
N LEU A 252 4.33 -12.74 -1.29
CA LEU A 252 4.47 -13.38 -2.60
C LEU A 252 5.87 -14.00 -2.76
N ASP A 253 5.93 -15.31 -2.97
CA ASP A 253 7.18 -16.09 -3.02
C ASP A 253 8.20 -15.57 -4.02
N TYR A 254 7.75 -15.02 -5.15
CA TYR A 254 8.67 -14.51 -6.17
C TYR A 254 9.46 -13.31 -5.67
N LYS A 255 8.88 -12.50 -4.77
CA LYS A 255 9.52 -11.31 -4.24
C LYS A 255 10.63 -11.65 -3.24
N ARG A 256 10.63 -12.85 -2.63
CA ARG A 256 11.74 -13.34 -1.77
C ARG A 256 13.01 -13.70 -2.57
N ARG A 257 12.95 -13.70 -3.90
CA ARG A 257 14.12 -13.98 -4.75
C ARG A 257 15.07 -12.78 -4.76
N PHE A 258 16.29 -12.98 -5.24
CA PHE A 258 17.31 -11.92 -5.39
C PHE A 258 17.69 -11.18 -4.09
N TYR A 259 17.50 -11.86 -2.95
CA TYR A 259 17.78 -11.33 -1.60
C TYR A 259 17.00 -10.06 -1.30
N ALA A 260 15.70 -10.05 -1.61
CA ALA A 260 14.83 -9.00 -1.09
C ALA A 260 14.80 -9.03 0.44
N GLU A 261 14.94 -7.87 1.04
CA GLU A 261 14.77 -7.62 2.46
C GLU A 261 13.29 -7.42 2.75
N GLU A 262 12.75 -8.15 3.71
CA GLU A 262 11.41 -7.92 4.26
C GLU A 262 11.56 -7.03 5.51
N ARG A 263 10.82 -5.93 5.55
CA ARG A 263 10.80 -4.98 6.67
C ARG A 263 9.40 -4.91 7.24
N ASN A 264 9.33 -4.87 8.58
CA ASN A 264 8.11 -4.57 9.29
C ASN A 264 7.83 -3.07 9.17
N CYS A 265 6.68 -2.72 8.63
CA CYS A 265 6.23 -1.35 8.47
C CYS A 265 4.76 -1.21 8.85
N TYR A 266 4.31 0.03 8.97
CA TYR A 266 3.01 0.42 9.45
C TYR A 266 2.29 1.23 8.38
N SER A 267 1.04 0.87 8.10
CA SER A 267 0.15 1.62 7.21
C SER A 267 -1.23 1.78 7.83
N GLY A 268 -1.96 2.80 7.39
CA GLY A 268 -3.32 3.09 7.84
C GLY A 268 -3.51 4.57 8.07
N LYS A 269 -4.57 4.91 8.82
CA LYS A 269 -4.90 6.29 9.15
C LYS A 269 -4.62 6.58 10.61
N ILE A 270 -3.97 7.71 10.87
CA ILE A 270 -3.90 8.31 12.20
C ILE A 270 -5.05 9.30 12.31
N TYR A 271 -5.91 9.13 13.30
CA TYR A 271 -7.04 10.00 13.59
C TYR A 271 -6.76 10.90 14.80
N ARG A 272 -7.43 12.06 14.82
CA ARG A 272 -7.50 12.92 16.00
C ARG A 272 -8.28 12.25 17.14
N ASP A 273 -8.00 12.65 18.37
CA ASP A 273 -8.78 12.21 19.55
C ASP A 273 -10.28 12.56 19.43
N SER A 274 -10.59 13.74 18.88
CA SER A 274 -11.97 14.19 18.66
C SER A 274 -12.79 13.29 17.73
N PHE A 275 -12.13 12.60 16.79
CA PHE A 275 -12.77 11.59 15.95
C PHE A 275 -13.19 10.40 16.81
N PHE A 276 -12.30 9.87 17.65
CA PHE A 276 -12.62 8.74 18.53
C PHE A 276 -13.72 9.08 19.54
N ASP A 277 -13.73 10.29 20.10
CA ASP A 277 -14.78 10.74 21.02
C ASP A 277 -16.15 10.82 20.33
N SER A 278 -16.17 11.24 19.07
CA SER A 278 -17.39 11.27 18.25
C SER A 278 -17.90 9.86 17.92
N VAL A 279 -16.98 8.92 17.63
CA VAL A 279 -17.33 7.50 17.41
C VAL A 279 -17.85 6.85 18.70
N LYS A 280 -17.23 7.10 19.86
CA LYS A 280 -17.72 6.65 21.17
C LYS A 280 -19.14 7.15 21.42
N THR A 281 -19.37 8.45 21.20
CA THR A 281 -20.69 9.08 21.35
C THR A 281 -21.74 8.39 20.47
N PHE A 282 -21.36 8.00 19.24
CA PHE A 282 -22.24 7.23 18.36
C PHE A 282 -22.64 5.88 18.98
N PHE A 283 -21.67 5.11 19.48
CA PHE A 283 -21.93 3.80 20.09
C PHE A 283 -22.75 3.91 21.38
N ASP A 284 -22.43 4.88 22.24
CA ASP A 284 -23.15 5.15 23.48
C ASP A 284 -24.61 5.55 23.24
N THR A 285 -24.83 6.49 22.31
CA THR A 285 -26.19 6.92 21.90
C THR A 285 -27.01 5.75 21.37
N ASN A 286 -26.36 4.83 20.65
CA ASN A 286 -26.99 3.63 20.11
C ASN A 286 -27.07 2.46 21.09
N ARG A 287 -26.55 2.61 22.32
CA ARG A 287 -26.46 1.58 23.37
C ARG A 287 -25.76 0.30 22.90
N VAL A 288 -24.70 0.45 22.11
CA VAL A 288 -23.93 -0.66 21.55
C VAL A 288 -22.65 -0.83 22.36
N LYS A 289 -22.49 -1.99 22.99
CA LYS A 289 -21.28 -2.32 23.78
C LYS A 289 -20.58 -3.56 23.27
N ASN A 290 -21.34 -4.59 22.89
CA ASN A 290 -20.83 -5.85 22.37
C ASN A 290 -21.13 -5.91 20.88
N ILE A 291 -20.11 -6.19 20.07
CA ILE A 291 -20.24 -6.22 18.62
C ILE A 291 -19.58 -7.44 17.98
N VAL A 292 -19.97 -7.69 16.75
CA VAL A 292 -19.25 -8.56 15.80
C VAL A 292 -18.82 -7.72 14.60
N ILE A 293 -17.61 -7.97 14.09
CA ILE A 293 -17.16 -7.39 12.82
C ILE A 293 -17.58 -8.32 11.69
N TYR A 294 -18.26 -7.81 10.66
CA TYR A 294 -18.56 -8.55 9.44
C TYR A 294 -17.67 -8.08 8.29
N GLY A 295 -16.90 -9.00 7.72
CA GLY A 295 -15.77 -8.73 6.83
C GLY A 295 -14.51 -8.43 7.64
N PHE A 296 -13.50 -9.30 7.58
CA PHE A 296 -12.24 -9.17 8.32
C PHE A 296 -11.04 -8.99 7.38
N GLY A 297 -11.26 -8.19 6.34
CA GLY A 297 -10.23 -7.71 5.41
C GLY A 297 -9.45 -6.52 5.97
N VAL A 298 -8.98 -5.64 5.08
CA VAL A 298 -8.18 -4.46 5.46
C VAL A 298 -8.96 -3.53 6.40
N CYS A 299 -10.18 -3.14 6.04
CA CYS A 299 -11.00 -2.24 6.85
C CYS A 299 -11.50 -2.88 8.15
N GLY A 300 -11.68 -4.21 8.18
CA GLY A 300 -11.98 -4.94 9.42
C GLY A 300 -10.82 -4.87 10.43
N LYS A 301 -9.59 -5.00 9.94
CA LYS A 301 -8.38 -4.85 10.75
C LYS A 301 -8.13 -3.40 11.18
N GLU A 302 -8.41 -2.43 10.31
CA GLU A 302 -8.39 -1.00 10.63
C GLU A 302 -9.36 -0.68 11.76
N PHE A 303 -10.61 -1.15 11.66
CA PHE A 303 -11.60 -0.96 12.71
C PHE A 303 -11.18 -1.63 14.02
N LEU A 304 -10.65 -2.86 13.96
CA LEU A 304 -10.11 -3.54 15.15
C LEU A 304 -8.99 -2.74 15.83
N GLN A 305 -8.10 -2.12 15.04
CA GLN A 305 -7.04 -1.28 15.55
C GLN A 305 -7.59 0.01 16.17
N ALA A 306 -8.50 0.69 15.49
CA ALA A 306 -9.21 1.87 15.99
C ALA A 306 -9.99 1.57 17.27
N ASN A 307 -10.51 0.35 17.44
CA ASN A 307 -11.27 -0.04 18.61
C ASN A 307 -10.47 0.02 19.92
N LYS A 308 -9.13 -0.01 19.87
CA LYS A 308 -8.28 0.25 21.05
C LYS A 308 -8.54 1.63 21.66
N HIS A 309 -9.01 2.58 20.85
CA HIS A 309 -9.36 3.94 21.27
C HIS A 309 -10.87 4.13 21.46
N ILE A 310 -11.72 3.35 20.77
CA ILE A 310 -13.18 3.42 20.88
C ILE A 310 -13.70 2.70 22.12
N GLY A 311 -13.21 1.49 22.39
CA GLY A 311 -13.54 0.74 23.61
C GLY A 311 -14.85 -0.08 23.56
N VAL A 312 -15.35 -0.46 22.38
CA VAL A 312 -16.44 -1.46 22.29
C VAL A 312 -15.87 -2.87 22.40
N ASN A 313 -16.63 -3.80 22.97
CA ASN A 313 -16.23 -5.19 23.15
C ASN A 313 -16.48 -5.99 21.86
N ILE A 314 -15.40 -6.38 21.18
CA ILE A 314 -15.47 -7.19 19.96
C ILE A 314 -15.48 -8.68 20.36
N ILE A 315 -16.61 -9.35 20.12
CA ILE A 315 -16.79 -10.77 20.49
C ILE A 315 -16.08 -11.70 19.50
N CYS A 316 -16.27 -11.45 18.20
CA CYS A 316 -15.64 -12.17 17.11
C CYS A 316 -15.69 -11.34 15.82
N ALA A 317 -15.03 -11.85 14.77
CA ALA A 317 -15.23 -11.41 13.41
C ALA A 317 -15.87 -12.54 12.58
N ILE A 318 -16.65 -12.17 11.57
CA ILE A 318 -17.26 -13.08 10.58
C ILE A 318 -16.58 -12.80 9.25
N ASP A 319 -15.95 -13.82 8.67
CA ASP A 319 -15.32 -13.72 7.35
C ASP A 319 -15.30 -15.08 6.64
N ARG A 320 -15.49 -15.08 5.32
CA ARG A 320 -15.49 -16.31 4.50
C ARG A 320 -14.11 -16.95 4.39
N ALA A 321 -13.05 -16.15 4.41
CA ALA A 321 -11.70 -16.64 4.22
C ALA A 321 -11.11 -17.28 5.49
N LEU A 322 -11.78 -17.13 6.65
CA LEU A 322 -11.34 -17.64 7.96
C LEU A 322 -9.88 -17.26 8.33
N ASN A 323 -9.39 -16.14 7.79
CA ASN A 323 -8.03 -15.67 8.00
C ASN A 323 -7.93 -14.87 9.32
N GLY A 324 -7.82 -15.57 10.44
CA GLY A 324 -7.49 -14.96 11.73
C GLY A 324 -5.98 -14.75 11.90
N ASP A 325 -5.57 -13.63 12.48
CA ASP A 325 -4.19 -13.38 12.93
C ASP A 325 -4.02 -13.57 14.46
N GLY A 326 -5.03 -14.16 15.10
CA GLY A 326 -5.07 -14.42 16.54
C GLY A 326 -5.51 -13.23 17.39
N SER A 327 -5.66 -12.03 16.80
CA SER A 327 -6.13 -10.84 17.53
C SER A 327 -7.62 -10.93 17.89
N VAL A 328 -8.42 -11.64 17.08
CA VAL A 328 -9.84 -11.89 17.30
C VAL A 328 -10.21 -13.26 16.74
N LYS A 329 -11.19 -13.94 17.35
CA LYS A 329 -11.75 -15.17 16.81
C LYS A 329 -12.49 -14.86 15.50
N VAL A 330 -12.14 -15.56 14.42
CA VAL A 330 -12.85 -15.46 13.13
C VAL A 330 -13.73 -16.69 12.95
N ILE A 331 -15.01 -16.49 12.61
CA ILE A 331 -15.99 -17.55 12.36
C ILE A 331 -16.57 -17.43 10.94
N SER A 332 -17.15 -18.52 10.42
CA SER A 332 -17.83 -18.54 9.14
C SER A 332 -19.19 -17.84 9.23
N PRO A 333 -19.69 -17.21 8.15
CA PRO A 333 -21.07 -16.73 8.09
C PRO A 333 -22.12 -17.81 8.40
N ASP A 334 -21.80 -19.08 8.14
CA ASP A 334 -22.69 -20.23 8.36
C ASP A 334 -22.67 -20.76 9.82
N ASP A 335 -21.73 -20.27 10.64
CA ASP A 335 -21.63 -20.69 12.05
C ASP A 335 -22.76 -20.10 12.91
N VAL A 336 -22.86 -20.55 14.16
CA VAL A 336 -23.75 -19.94 15.16
C VAL A 336 -23.16 -18.59 15.61
N TRP A 337 -23.92 -17.52 15.39
CA TRP A 337 -23.49 -16.17 15.74
C TRP A 337 -23.70 -15.89 17.23
N PRO A 338 -22.77 -15.20 17.90
CA PRO A 338 -22.98 -14.78 19.27
C PRO A 338 -24.10 -13.74 19.35
N ASN A 339 -24.76 -13.68 20.50
CA ASN A 339 -25.71 -12.60 20.78
C ASN A 339 -24.93 -11.30 21.06
N VAL A 340 -25.18 -10.26 20.28
CA VAL A 340 -24.49 -8.96 20.33
C VAL A 340 -25.46 -7.80 20.14
N ASP A 341 -25.06 -6.60 20.55
CA ASP A 341 -25.88 -5.40 20.45
C ASP A 341 -25.96 -4.90 19.00
N ALA A 342 -24.86 -5.06 18.24
CA ALA A 342 -24.82 -4.73 16.82
C ALA A 342 -23.73 -5.49 16.04
N ILE A 343 -23.87 -5.49 14.73
CA ILE A 343 -22.86 -5.97 13.78
C ILE A 343 -22.27 -4.78 13.03
N ILE A 344 -20.94 -4.70 12.97
CA ILE A 344 -20.22 -3.67 12.23
C ILE A 344 -19.73 -4.25 10.92
N VAL A 345 -20.35 -3.82 9.83
CA VAL A 345 -19.98 -4.24 8.47
C VAL A 345 -18.83 -3.35 7.99
N THR A 346 -17.68 -3.95 7.70
CA THR A 346 -16.45 -3.21 7.33
C THR A 346 -16.07 -3.38 5.86
N MET A 347 -17.04 -3.69 5.02
CA MET A 347 -16.84 -3.71 3.57
C MET A 347 -16.84 -2.30 3.00
N ASN A 348 -16.05 -2.07 1.95
CA ASN A 348 -15.94 -0.77 1.28
C ASN A 348 -17.17 -0.40 0.44
N SER A 349 -18.10 -1.33 0.26
CA SER A 349 -19.33 -1.10 -0.48
C SER A 349 -20.48 -1.87 0.15
N TYR A 350 -21.68 -1.32 -0.02
CA TYR A 350 -22.92 -1.97 0.40
C TYR A 350 -23.10 -3.29 -0.37
N ASN A 351 -23.55 -4.30 0.34
CA ASN A 351 -23.78 -5.62 -0.22
C ASN A 351 -25.15 -6.15 0.19
N LYS A 352 -26.09 -6.14 -0.76
CA LYS A 352 -27.48 -6.58 -0.55
C LYS A 352 -27.61 -8.01 -0.05
N ASP A 353 -26.72 -8.91 -0.49
CA ASP A 353 -26.77 -10.31 -0.04
C ASP A 353 -26.44 -10.41 1.45
N ILE A 354 -25.48 -9.60 1.91
CA ILE A 354 -25.11 -9.52 3.33
C ILE A 354 -26.23 -8.86 4.12
N GLU A 355 -26.79 -7.74 3.65
CA GLU A 355 -27.94 -7.09 4.29
C GLU A 355 -29.11 -8.05 4.47
N ASN A 356 -29.46 -8.80 3.43
CA ASN A 356 -30.51 -9.82 3.49
C ASN A 356 -30.21 -10.91 4.54
N ILE A 357 -28.94 -11.28 4.75
CA ILE A 357 -28.54 -12.22 5.81
C ILE A 357 -28.73 -11.58 7.18
N LEU A 358 -28.28 -10.33 7.36
CA LEU A 358 -28.35 -9.59 8.61
C LEU A 358 -29.81 -9.31 9.02
N ASP A 359 -30.66 -8.92 8.07
CA ASP A 359 -32.09 -8.70 8.28
C ASP A 359 -32.82 -9.97 8.73
N LYS A 360 -32.50 -11.12 8.10
CA LYS A 360 -33.06 -12.42 8.52
C LYS A 360 -32.63 -12.82 9.93
N LYS A 361 -31.44 -12.39 10.38
CA LYS A 361 -30.97 -12.63 11.75
C LYS A 361 -31.64 -11.68 12.76
N GLY A 362 -32.21 -10.56 12.31
CA GLY A 362 -32.86 -9.57 13.17
C GLY A 362 -31.89 -8.83 14.08
N THR A 363 -30.60 -8.86 13.80
CA THR A 363 -29.57 -8.15 14.58
C THR A 363 -29.32 -6.78 13.96
N LYS A 364 -29.28 -5.74 14.79
CA LYS A 364 -28.95 -4.38 14.34
C LYS A 364 -27.57 -4.38 13.70
N TYR A 365 -27.40 -3.66 12.60
CA TYR A 365 -26.10 -3.54 11.95
C TYR A 365 -25.82 -2.11 11.50
N PHE A 366 -24.53 -1.79 11.36
CA PHE A 366 -24.05 -0.52 10.86
C PHE A 366 -22.87 -0.75 9.94
N TYR A 367 -22.80 0.03 8.87
CA TYR A 367 -21.59 0.09 8.06
C TYR A 367 -20.56 1.00 8.71
N TRP A 368 -19.31 0.55 8.78
CA TRP A 368 -18.22 1.35 9.35
C TRP A 368 -18.00 2.64 8.55
N ILE A 369 -18.12 2.56 7.22
CA ILE A 369 -18.03 3.73 6.34
C ILE A 369 -19.09 4.79 6.69
N ASP A 370 -20.33 4.40 6.98
CA ASP A 370 -21.40 5.34 7.37
C ASP A 370 -21.12 5.99 8.73
N ILE A 371 -20.56 5.22 9.68
CA ILE A 371 -20.20 5.75 11.00
C ILE A 371 -19.10 6.80 10.82
N LYS A 372 -18.05 6.48 10.05
CA LYS A 372 -16.98 7.43 9.72
C LYS A 372 -17.56 8.69 9.09
N GLN A 373 -18.33 8.55 8.02
CA GLN A 373 -18.93 9.69 7.32
C GLN A 373 -19.76 10.58 8.26
N LYS A 374 -20.67 9.99 9.05
CA LYS A 374 -21.51 10.76 10.00
C LYS A 374 -20.70 11.48 11.08
N VAL A 375 -19.60 10.88 11.53
CA VAL A 375 -18.68 11.51 12.49
C VAL A 375 -17.97 12.69 11.86
N LEU A 376 -17.45 12.51 10.64
CA LEU A 376 -16.75 13.55 9.89
C LEU A 376 -17.68 14.72 9.55
N GLU A 377 -18.91 14.45 9.11
CA GLU A 377 -19.93 15.48 8.87
C GLU A 377 -20.23 16.31 10.12
N LYS A 378 -20.30 15.68 11.31
CA LYS A 378 -20.48 16.38 12.59
C LYS A 378 -19.28 17.23 12.99
N MET A 379 -18.08 16.84 12.56
CA MET A 379 -16.86 17.62 12.76
C MET A 379 -16.76 18.81 11.78
N GLY A 380 -17.74 18.99 10.90
CA GLY A 380 -17.76 20.04 9.87
C GLY A 380 -17.02 19.64 8.60
N GLU A 381 -16.65 18.37 8.45
CA GLU A 381 -15.86 17.86 7.35
C GLU A 381 -16.78 17.16 6.34
N LYS A 382 -16.72 17.56 5.06
CA LYS A 382 -17.33 16.75 3.99
C LYS A 382 -16.40 15.60 3.67
N TYR A 383 -16.87 14.37 3.91
CA TYR A 383 -16.15 13.17 3.49
C TYR A 383 -16.39 12.96 1.99
N GLU A 384 -15.42 13.36 1.16
CA GLU A 384 -15.34 12.91 -0.23
C GLU A 384 -14.44 11.68 -0.24
N GLU A 385 -15.05 10.49 -0.29
CA GLU A 385 -14.26 9.27 -0.42
C GLU A 385 -13.78 9.16 -1.87
N ASN A 386 -12.49 9.38 -2.08
CA ASN A 386 -11.81 8.85 -3.25
C ASN A 386 -11.91 7.33 -3.16
N THR A 387 -12.96 6.76 -3.76
CA THR A 387 -13.21 5.32 -3.89
C THR A 387 -12.19 4.74 -4.87
N THR A 388 -10.94 4.70 -4.43
CA THR A 388 -9.86 4.01 -5.11
C THR A 388 -9.74 2.60 -4.53
N SER A 389 -10.61 1.71 -5.01
CA SER A 389 -10.43 0.25 -4.90
C SER A 389 -9.15 -0.23 -5.58
#